data_AF-A0A062UZK5-F1
#
_entry.id   AF-A0A062UZK5-F1
#
_cell.length_a   1.000
_cell.length_b   1.000
_cell.length_c   1.000
_cell.angle_alpha   90.00
_cell.angle_beta   90.00
_cell.angle_gamma   90.00
#
_symmetry.space_group_name_H-M   'P 1'
#
loop_
_entity.id
_entity.type
_entity.pdbx_description
1 polymer ?
#
loop_
_entity_poly.entity_id
_entity_poly.type
_entity_poly.pdbx_seq_one_letter_code
_entity_poly.pdbx_strand_id
1 'polypeptide(L)'
;GETDVPMFVTYVDSVFAGATTDMVQFRFTWVISSDVTQIRSADTYGVFKDASVNTVTRTLSLKNTDTEISLTRDSTQDLMGNLKFRTADSNELRFYPKVDYQIGEVEPGLTPTPIGTPTPTPPVNVTVTPTATPPVETPVETPPPATPTPTPTPETPGFTAVFAIAGMIAVAYLVLRQRK
;
A
#
# COMPACT_ATOMS: atom_id res chain seq x y z
N GLY A 1 11.76 6.57 18.53
CA GLY A 1 10.93 5.68 17.71
C GLY A 1 9.59 5.53 18.40
N GLU A 2 8.54 5.28 17.65
CA GLU A 2 7.21 4.99 18.20
C GLU A 2 7.12 3.50 18.57
N THR A 3 6.37 3.18 19.62
CA THR A 3 6.05 1.79 19.97
C THR A 3 4.77 1.34 19.26
N ASP A 4 4.53 0.03 19.21
CA ASP A 4 3.28 -0.56 18.70
C ASP A 4 2.96 -0.20 17.23
N VAL A 5 3.99 0.02 16.41
CA VAL A 5 3.85 0.23 14.97
C VAL A 5 3.88 -1.14 14.27
N PRO A 6 2.82 -1.53 13.53
CA PRO A 6 2.87 -2.75 12.73
C PRO A 6 3.90 -2.59 11.62
N MET A 7 4.94 -3.42 11.63
CA MET A 7 6.00 -3.41 10.61
C MET A 7 5.76 -4.43 9.49
N PHE A 8 5.00 -5.48 9.82
CA PHE A 8 4.66 -6.58 8.94
C PHE A 8 3.22 -7.02 9.24
N VAL A 9 2.39 -7.07 8.21
CA VAL A 9 1.02 -7.60 8.30
C VAL A 9 0.82 -8.55 7.14
N THR A 10 0.28 -9.73 7.40
CA THR A 10 -0.08 -10.69 6.36
C THR A 10 -1.37 -11.40 6.74
N TYR A 11 -2.19 -11.70 5.73
CA TYR A 11 -3.35 -12.54 5.89
C TYR A 11 -2.94 -14.01 5.67
N VAL A 12 -3.34 -14.89 6.58
CA VAL A 12 -3.21 -16.34 6.40
C VAL A 12 -4.46 -16.82 5.70
N ASP A 13 -4.30 -17.23 4.43
CA ASP A 13 -5.42 -17.63 3.59
C ASP A 13 -5.83 -19.08 3.85
N SER A 14 -4.84 -19.97 3.98
CA SER A 14 -5.08 -21.40 4.20
C SER A 14 -3.91 -22.07 4.89
N VAL A 15 -4.23 -23.08 5.69
CA VAL A 15 -3.27 -23.98 6.34
C VAL A 15 -3.62 -25.39 5.90
N PHE A 16 -2.64 -26.10 5.36
CA PHE A 16 -2.77 -27.49 4.94
C PHE A 16 -1.82 -28.33 5.78
N ALA A 17 -2.39 -29.26 6.57
CA ALA A 17 -1.61 -30.25 7.29
C ALA A 17 -1.48 -31.52 6.44
N GLY A 18 -0.25 -31.91 6.11
CA GLY A 18 0.03 -33.05 5.24
C GLY A 18 0.65 -34.22 6.01
N ALA A 19 0.56 -35.44 5.47
CA ALA A 19 1.16 -36.63 6.10
C ALA A 19 2.71 -36.57 6.18
N THR A 20 3.34 -35.73 5.37
CA THR A 20 4.80 -35.58 5.27
C THR A 20 5.27 -34.14 5.40
N THR A 21 4.46 -33.15 5.06
CA THR A 21 4.83 -31.73 5.08
C THR A 21 3.58 -30.87 5.20
N ASP A 22 3.68 -29.85 6.04
CA ASP A 22 2.63 -28.85 6.21
C ASP A 22 2.92 -27.63 5.33
N MET A 23 1.86 -26.95 4.89
CA MET A 23 1.94 -25.75 4.05
C MET A 23 1.02 -24.65 4.59
N VAL A 24 1.50 -23.41 4.58
CA VAL A 24 0.70 -22.24 4.91
C VAL A 24 0.74 -21.27 3.74
N GLN A 25 -0.43 -20.79 3.33
CA GLN A 25 -0.57 -19.81 2.27
C GLN A 25 -0.78 -18.41 2.86
N PHE A 26 0.07 -17.47 2.47
CA PHE A 26 -0.04 -16.06 2.84
C PHE A 26 -0.58 -15.21 1.69
N ARG A 27 -1.41 -14.22 2.01
CA ARG A 27 -1.93 -13.22 1.08
C ARG A 27 -1.91 -11.84 1.72
N PHE A 28 -2.03 -10.81 0.87
CA PHE A 28 -2.15 -9.41 1.31
C PHE A 28 -1.04 -8.98 2.28
N THR A 29 0.19 -9.36 1.98
CA THR A 29 1.35 -9.00 2.79
C THR A 29 1.70 -7.54 2.58
N TRP A 30 1.82 -6.80 3.67
CA TRP A 30 2.32 -5.43 3.73
C TRP A 30 3.49 -5.36 4.69
N VAL A 31 4.57 -4.70 4.26
CA VAL A 31 5.83 -4.59 5.00
C VAL A 31 6.34 -3.17 4.89
N ILE A 32 6.86 -2.64 6.00
CA ILE A 32 7.61 -1.38 6.02
C ILE A 32 9.04 -1.61 6.52
N SER A 33 9.98 -0.83 5.99
CA SER A 33 11.38 -0.89 6.42
C SER A 33 11.53 -0.44 7.87
N SER A 34 12.40 -1.10 8.61
CA SER A 34 12.83 -0.65 9.95
C SER A 34 13.81 0.53 9.90
N ASP A 35 14.33 0.87 8.72
CA ASP A 35 15.14 2.07 8.54
C ASP A 35 14.23 3.30 8.50
N VAL A 36 14.27 4.09 9.58
CA VAL A 36 13.39 5.23 9.81
C VAL A 36 14.19 6.52 9.91
N THR A 37 13.77 7.54 9.17
CA THR A 37 14.31 8.90 9.30
C THR A 37 13.43 9.70 10.26
N GLN A 38 13.97 10.10 11.41
CA GLN A 38 13.26 10.96 12.35
C GLN A 38 13.41 12.43 11.94
N ILE A 39 12.28 13.15 11.90
CA ILE A 39 12.24 14.61 11.69
C ILE A 39 12.02 15.28 13.04
N ARG A 40 12.85 16.26 13.37
CA ARG A 40 12.75 17.04 14.61
C ARG A 40 12.53 18.51 14.32
N SER A 41 11.94 19.20 15.29
CA SER A 41 11.87 20.65 15.23
C SER A 41 13.27 21.24 15.23
N ALA A 42 13.46 22.33 14.48
CA ALA A 42 14.73 22.98 14.22
C ALA A 42 15.72 22.20 13.34
N ASP A 43 15.34 21.03 12.79
CA ASP A 43 16.16 20.37 11.77
C ASP A 43 16.33 21.24 10.52
N THR A 44 17.47 21.07 9.85
CA THR A 44 17.82 21.75 8.61
C THR A 44 17.84 20.75 7.46
N TYR A 45 17.21 21.12 6.35
CA TYR A 45 17.08 20.32 5.16
C TYR A 45 17.40 21.16 3.92
N GLY A 46 18.65 21.08 3.46
CA GLY A 46 19.14 21.93 2.37
C GLY A 46 19.02 23.42 2.72
N VAL A 47 18.31 24.18 1.90
CA VAL A 47 18.08 25.62 2.11
C VAL A 47 16.96 25.92 3.12
N PHE A 48 16.18 24.90 3.51
CA PHE A 48 15.11 25.07 4.49
C PHE A 48 15.65 24.81 5.89
N LYS A 49 15.48 25.79 6.77
CA LYS A 49 15.93 25.73 8.16
C LYS A 49 14.73 25.81 9.09
N ASP A 50 15.00 25.57 10.36
CA ASP A 50 14.02 25.71 11.43
C ASP A 50 12.74 24.89 11.19
N ALA A 51 12.90 23.60 10.84
CA ALA A 51 11.75 22.72 10.60
C ALA A 51 10.75 22.82 11.76
N SER A 52 9.46 22.98 11.43
CA SER A 52 8.40 23.15 12.42
C SER A 52 7.46 21.96 12.35
N VAL A 53 7.46 21.15 13.41
CA VAL A 53 6.61 19.97 13.55
C VAL A 53 5.41 20.32 14.43
N ASN A 54 4.20 20.18 13.89
CA ASN A 54 2.96 20.29 14.66
C ASN A 54 2.29 18.93 14.78
N THR A 55 2.36 18.35 15.98
CA THR A 55 1.80 17.02 16.27
C THR A 55 0.28 17.02 16.40
N VAL A 56 -0.34 18.16 16.70
CA VAL A 56 -1.80 18.30 16.84
C VAL A 56 -2.45 18.33 15.46
N THR A 57 -1.96 19.19 14.57
CA THR A 57 -2.47 19.30 13.19
C THR A 57 -1.85 18.29 12.24
N ARG A 58 -0.85 17.53 12.69
CA ARG A 58 -0.08 16.54 11.92
C ARG A 58 0.55 17.15 10.66
N THR A 59 1.18 18.32 10.82
CA THR A 59 1.83 19.04 9.73
C THR A 59 3.32 19.22 9.98
N LEU A 60 4.10 19.17 8.89
CA LEU A 60 5.49 19.59 8.85
C LEU A 60 5.57 20.84 7.99
N SER A 61 6.13 21.92 8.54
CA SER A 61 6.40 23.16 7.81
C SER A 61 7.90 23.39 7.70
N LEU A 62 8.34 23.73 6.49
CA LEU A 62 9.73 24.01 6.14
C LEU A 62 9.81 25.39 5.50
N LYS A 63 10.78 26.20 5.93
CA LYS A 63 10.91 27.60 5.49
C LYS A 63 12.38 27.93 5.24
N ASN A 64 12.65 28.82 4.29
CA ASN A 64 13.97 29.39 4.10
C ASN A 64 14.03 30.73 4.86
N THR A 65 14.30 30.67 6.17
CA THR A 65 14.24 31.83 7.08
C THR A 65 15.41 32.78 6.93
N ASP A 66 16.60 32.26 6.67
CA ASP A 66 17.86 33.00 6.65
C ASP A 66 18.67 32.80 5.36
N THR A 67 18.09 32.09 4.40
CA THR A 67 18.76 31.69 3.16
C THR A 67 17.95 32.20 1.97
N GLU A 68 18.56 33.10 1.20
CA GLU A 68 17.98 33.61 -0.04
C GLU A 68 18.12 32.57 -1.15
N ILE A 69 17.06 32.39 -1.95
CA ILE A 69 17.07 31.53 -3.12
C ILE A 69 17.19 32.44 -4.36
N SER A 70 18.39 32.51 -4.91
CA SER A 70 18.67 33.34 -6.09
C SER A 70 18.24 32.63 -7.38
N LEU A 71 17.20 33.14 -8.05
CA LEU A 71 16.71 32.60 -9.32
C LEU A 71 17.45 33.22 -10.52
N THR A 72 18.72 32.85 -10.66
CA THR A 72 19.58 33.32 -11.75
C THR A 72 19.14 32.71 -13.09
N ARG A 73 19.23 33.50 -14.16
CA ARG A 73 18.96 33.06 -15.53
C ARG A 73 19.76 31.80 -15.88
N ASP A 74 19.10 30.86 -16.56
CA ASP A 74 19.68 29.59 -17.01
C ASP A 74 20.30 28.72 -15.88
N SER A 75 19.92 28.94 -14.62
CA SER A 75 20.51 28.20 -13.49
C SER A 75 19.60 27.10 -12.94
N THR A 76 20.19 26.21 -12.14
CA THR A 76 19.47 25.26 -11.30
C THR A 76 19.88 25.50 -9.87
N GLN A 77 18.89 25.62 -8.99
CA GLN A 77 19.11 25.85 -7.56
C GLN A 77 18.63 24.64 -6.77
N ASP A 78 19.53 24.04 -6.02
CA ASP A 78 19.20 22.93 -5.12
C ASP A 78 18.46 23.47 -3.90
N LEU A 79 17.35 22.81 -3.53
CA LEU A 79 16.54 23.22 -2.39
C LEU A 79 16.69 22.23 -1.24
N MET A 80 16.38 20.95 -1.49
CA MET A 80 16.45 19.88 -0.49
C MET A 80 16.55 18.53 -1.17
N GLY A 81 17.55 17.73 -0.81
CA GLY A 81 17.75 16.41 -1.41
C GLY A 81 17.75 16.53 -2.94
N ASN A 82 16.80 15.87 -3.59
CA ASN A 82 16.68 15.92 -5.05
C ASN A 82 15.74 17.01 -5.58
N LEU A 83 15.07 17.76 -4.69
CA LEU A 83 14.18 18.86 -5.05
C LEU A 83 14.98 20.13 -5.38
N LYS A 84 14.67 20.73 -6.52
CA LYS A 84 15.40 21.86 -7.09
C LYS A 84 14.45 22.84 -7.77
N PHE A 85 14.90 24.06 -8.02
CA PHE A 85 14.30 24.94 -9.02
C PHE A 85 15.13 24.96 -10.31
N ARG A 86 14.46 24.97 -11.45
CA ARG A 86 15.06 25.28 -12.76
C ARG A 86 14.55 26.64 -13.23
N THR A 87 15.48 27.53 -13.53
CA THR A 87 15.19 28.85 -14.11
C THR A 87 15.49 28.82 -15.61
N ALA A 88 14.62 29.45 -16.40
CA ALA A 88 14.80 29.54 -17.85
C ALA A 88 15.91 30.53 -18.23
N ASP A 89 16.51 30.32 -19.40
CA ASP A 89 17.30 31.34 -20.09
C ASP A 89 16.36 32.36 -20.75
N SER A 90 15.91 33.36 -19.99
CA SER A 90 14.92 34.35 -20.43
C SER A 90 15.14 35.71 -19.75
N ASN A 91 14.75 36.78 -20.43
CA ASN A 91 14.71 38.13 -19.85
C ASN A 91 13.57 38.32 -18.86
N GLU A 92 12.50 37.53 -18.98
CA GLU A 92 11.43 37.42 -18.00
C GLU A 92 11.71 36.26 -17.03
N LEU A 93 11.42 36.46 -15.74
CA LEU A 93 11.57 35.41 -14.74
C LEU A 93 10.56 34.28 -14.97
N ARG A 94 11.07 33.10 -15.35
CA ARG A 94 10.28 31.86 -15.46
C ARG A 94 11.07 30.74 -14.80
N PHE A 95 10.45 30.07 -13.83
CA PHE A 95 11.06 28.96 -13.11
C PHE A 95 10.01 27.93 -12.72
N TYR A 96 10.45 26.71 -12.42
CA TYR A 96 9.58 25.63 -11.95
C TYR A 96 10.34 24.69 -11.00
N PRO A 97 9.63 24.03 -10.06
CA PRO A 97 10.22 22.97 -9.25
C PRO A 97 10.47 21.72 -10.09
N LYS A 98 11.60 21.06 -9.87
CA LYS A 98 11.92 19.76 -10.45
C LYS A 98 12.51 18.83 -9.41
N VAL A 99 12.41 17.53 -9.67
CA VAL A 99 13.07 16.48 -8.88
C VAL A 99 13.91 15.64 -9.83
N ASP A 100 15.19 15.47 -9.50
CA ASP A 100 16.07 14.57 -10.25
C ASP A 100 16.00 13.16 -9.64
N TYR A 101 15.85 12.12 -10.46
CA TYR A 101 15.86 10.73 -10.01
C TYR A 101 16.99 9.98 -10.70
N GLN A 102 17.77 9.23 -9.92
CA GLN A 102 18.69 8.24 -10.48
C GLN A 102 17.89 6.98 -10.72
N ILE A 103 17.69 6.63 -11.99
CA ILE A 103 17.22 5.29 -12.34
C ILE A 103 18.45 4.41 -12.25
N GLY A 104 18.49 3.54 -11.23
CA GLY A 104 19.56 2.55 -11.12
C GLY A 104 19.64 1.78 -12.43
N GLU A 105 20.83 1.76 -13.04
CA GLU A 105 21.12 0.80 -14.09
C GLU A 105 21.01 -0.58 -13.43
N VAL A 106 19.94 -1.31 -13.74
CA VAL A 106 19.92 -2.74 -13.48
C VAL A 106 21.00 -3.32 -14.36
N GLU A 107 22.16 -3.59 -13.77
CA GLU A 107 23.16 -4.44 -14.40
C GLU A 107 22.41 -5.70 -14.88
N PRO A 108 22.40 -6.04 -16.18
CA PRO A 108 21.73 -7.22 -16.67
C PRO A 108 22.55 -8.45 -16.24
N GLY A 109 22.47 -8.80 -14.95
CA GLY A 109 23.40 -9.75 -14.34
C GLY A 109 22.79 -10.64 -13.27
N LEU A 110 21.67 -10.26 -12.64
CA LEU A 110 20.96 -11.14 -11.72
C LEU A 110 19.68 -11.62 -12.38
N THR A 111 19.80 -12.61 -13.26
CA THR A 111 18.66 -13.48 -13.54
C THR A 111 18.30 -14.10 -12.19
N PRO A 112 17.12 -13.84 -11.59
CA PRO A 112 16.70 -14.62 -10.45
C PRO A 112 16.68 -16.06 -10.94
N THR A 113 17.55 -16.92 -10.39
CA THR A 113 17.42 -18.36 -10.59
C THR A 113 15.97 -18.67 -10.23
N PRO A 114 15.13 -19.15 -11.16
CA PRO A 114 13.77 -19.48 -10.81
C PRO A 114 13.85 -20.50 -9.67
N ILE A 115 13.40 -20.11 -8.48
CA ILE A 115 13.03 -21.08 -7.46
C ILE A 115 11.99 -21.93 -8.16
N GLY A 116 12.36 -23.19 -8.43
CA GLY A 116 11.57 -24.10 -9.24
C GLY A 116 10.12 -24.03 -8.77
N THR A 117 9.21 -23.72 -9.69
CA THR A 117 7.78 -23.82 -9.42
C THR A 117 7.55 -25.21 -8.83
N PRO A 118 7.01 -25.34 -7.60
CA PRO A 118 6.69 -26.65 -7.07
C PRO A 118 5.75 -27.30 -8.07
N THR A 119 6.18 -28.42 -8.66
CA THR A 119 5.33 -29.19 -9.56
C THR A 119 4.10 -29.57 -8.75
N PRO A 120 2.87 -29.21 -9.17
CA PRO A 120 1.69 -29.61 -8.43
C PRO A 120 1.59 -31.13 -8.48
N THR A 121 1.89 -31.77 -7.35
CA THR A 121 1.64 -33.21 -7.18
C THR A 121 0.14 -33.43 -7.31
N PRO A 122 -0.34 -34.35 -8.18
CA PRO A 122 -1.76 -34.61 -8.33
C PRO A 122 -2.36 -35.02 -6.98
N PRO A 123 -3.60 -34.59 -6.66
CA PRO A 123 -4.22 -34.90 -5.38
C PRO A 123 -4.43 -36.41 -5.26
N VAL A 124 -3.77 -37.03 -4.28
CA VAL A 124 -4.02 -38.41 -3.91
C VAL A 124 -5.33 -38.43 -3.11
N ASN A 125 -6.38 -39.00 -3.70
CA ASN A 125 -7.67 -39.16 -3.05
C ASN A 125 -7.60 -40.30 -2.02
N VAL A 126 -7.31 -39.98 -0.76
CA VAL A 126 -7.33 -40.95 0.34
C VAL A 126 -8.68 -40.90 1.03
N THR A 127 -9.47 -41.97 0.91
CA THR A 127 -10.67 -42.17 1.71
C THR A 127 -10.27 -42.44 3.16
N VAL A 128 -10.51 -41.48 4.06
CA VAL A 128 -10.24 -41.63 5.50
C VAL A 128 -11.49 -42.13 6.24
N THR A 129 -11.33 -43.19 7.02
CA THR A 129 -12.32 -43.65 8.01
C THR A 129 -12.11 -42.87 9.31
N PRO A 130 -13.15 -42.25 9.91
CA PRO A 130 -12.98 -41.46 11.13
C PRO A 130 -12.75 -42.35 12.36
N THR A 131 -11.71 -42.04 13.14
CA THR A 131 -11.46 -42.59 14.48
C THR A 131 -12.11 -41.67 15.53
N ALA A 132 -12.82 -42.27 16.48
CA ALA A 132 -13.66 -41.57 17.47
C ALA A 132 -12.85 -40.74 18.49
N THR A 133 -13.33 -39.53 18.77
CA THR A 133 -12.84 -38.59 19.79
C THR A 133 -13.39 -38.95 21.19
N PRO A 134 -12.61 -38.86 22.28
CA PRO A 134 -13.12 -39.07 23.64
C PRO A 134 -14.03 -37.93 24.13
N PRO A 135 -14.94 -38.17 25.09
CA PRO A 135 -15.97 -37.20 25.48
C PRO A 135 -15.40 -36.07 26.35
N VAL A 136 -15.81 -34.84 26.04
CA VAL A 136 -15.56 -33.61 26.81
C VAL A 136 -16.74 -33.40 27.76
N GLU A 137 -16.48 -33.05 29.03
CA GLU A 137 -17.52 -32.78 30.03
C GLU A 137 -18.29 -31.47 29.77
N THR A 138 -19.60 -31.50 30.01
CA THR A 138 -20.56 -30.41 29.77
C THR A 138 -20.51 -29.36 30.89
N PRO A 139 -20.32 -28.05 30.60
CA PRO A 139 -20.47 -26.99 31.60
C PRO A 139 -21.95 -26.64 31.83
N VAL A 140 -22.30 -26.26 33.07
CA VAL A 140 -23.65 -25.84 33.49
C VAL A 140 -23.94 -24.43 32.97
N GLU A 141 -25.03 -24.26 32.22
CA GLU A 141 -25.45 -22.97 31.63
C GLU A 141 -26.15 -22.04 32.65
N THR A 142 -25.79 -20.75 32.60
CA THR A 142 -26.50 -19.65 33.28
C THR A 142 -27.46 -19.00 32.27
N PRO A 143 -28.70 -18.61 32.64
CA PRO A 143 -29.66 -18.07 31.67
C PRO A 143 -29.19 -16.72 31.10
N PRO A 144 -29.38 -16.47 29.79
CA PRO A 144 -28.91 -15.25 29.13
C PRO A 144 -29.79 -14.04 29.47
N PRO A 145 -29.23 -12.80 29.46
CA PRO A 145 -30.02 -11.58 29.55
C PRO A 145 -30.83 -11.35 28.27
N ALA A 146 -32.01 -10.73 28.40
CA ALA A 146 -32.88 -10.41 27.26
C ALA A 146 -32.18 -9.51 26.21
N THR A 147 -32.24 -9.92 24.94
CA THR A 147 -31.65 -9.23 23.79
C THR A 147 -32.43 -7.95 23.44
N PRO A 148 -31.78 -6.78 23.26
CA PRO A 148 -32.44 -5.62 22.69
C PRO A 148 -32.65 -5.80 21.18
N THR A 149 -33.85 -5.40 20.70
CA THR A 149 -34.25 -5.42 19.29
C THR A 149 -33.28 -4.62 18.40
N PRO A 150 -32.80 -5.16 17.25
CA PRO A 150 -31.87 -4.45 16.39
C PRO A 150 -32.52 -3.24 15.71
N THR A 151 -31.86 -2.08 15.81
CA THR A 151 -32.16 -0.90 14.99
C THR A 151 -31.66 -1.14 13.56
N PRO A 152 -32.45 -0.85 12.50
CA PRO A 152 -32.02 -1.07 11.12
C PRO A 152 -30.81 -0.19 10.79
N THR A 153 -29.74 -0.84 10.30
CA THR A 153 -28.52 -0.17 9.82
C THR A 153 -28.70 0.22 8.35
N PRO A 154 -28.42 1.48 7.95
CA PRO A 154 -28.53 1.90 6.55
C PRO A 154 -27.51 1.21 5.65
N GLU A 155 -27.95 0.66 4.52
CA GLU A 155 -27.08 0.02 3.53
C GLU A 155 -26.20 1.04 2.80
N THR A 156 -24.90 0.74 2.70
CA THR A 156 -23.92 1.58 2.01
C THR A 156 -23.93 1.27 0.50
N PRO A 157 -24.13 2.27 -0.40
CA PRO A 157 -24.15 2.01 -1.84
C PRO A 157 -22.72 1.82 -2.38
N GLY A 158 -22.37 0.60 -2.77
CA GLY A 158 -21.07 0.29 -3.35
C GLY A 158 -21.14 -0.85 -4.38
N PHE A 159 -20.72 -0.54 -5.61
CA PHE A 159 -20.36 -1.49 -6.69
C PHE A 159 -21.44 -2.04 -7.64
N THR A 160 -22.22 -1.15 -8.26
CA THR A 160 -22.95 -1.44 -9.53
C THR A 160 -22.35 -0.73 -10.76
N ALA A 161 -21.11 -0.24 -10.69
CA ALA A 161 -20.47 0.45 -11.81
C ALA A 161 -19.95 -0.47 -12.95
N VAL A 162 -19.86 -1.79 -12.72
CA VAL A 162 -19.32 -2.73 -13.73
C VAL A 162 -20.39 -3.14 -14.78
N PHE A 163 -21.68 -3.10 -14.45
CA PHE A 163 -22.76 -3.42 -15.40
C PHE A 163 -23.11 -2.26 -16.34
N ALA A 164 -22.82 -1.01 -15.95
CA ALA A 164 -23.11 0.17 -16.79
C ALA A 164 -22.23 0.23 -18.05
N ILE A 165 -20.97 -0.20 -17.97
CA ILE A 165 -20.02 -0.12 -19.10
C ILE A 165 -20.31 -1.23 -20.13
N ALA A 166 -20.62 -2.46 -19.68
CA ALA A 166 -20.98 -3.55 -20.60
C ALA A 166 -22.27 -3.27 -21.38
N GLY A 167 -23.28 -2.66 -20.73
CA GLY A 167 -24.53 -2.27 -21.38
C GLY A 167 -24.35 -1.20 -22.48
N MET A 168 -23.52 -0.18 -22.22
CA MET A 168 -23.23 0.88 -23.21
C MET A 168 -22.50 0.34 -24.46
N ILE A 169 -21.59 -0.63 -24.30
CA ILE A 169 -20.90 -1.27 -25.44
C ILE A 169 -21.87 -2.11 -26.29
N ALA A 170 -22.80 -2.83 -25.66
CA ALA A 170 -23.80 -3.64 -26.38
C ALA A 170 -24.77 -2.77 -27.21
N VAL A 171 -25.21 -1.63 -26.66
CA VAL A 171 -26.07 -0.68 -27.38
C VAL A 171 -25.33 -0.03 -28.55
N ALA A 172 -24.07 0.39 -28.36
CA ALA A 172 -23.26 0.94 -29.44
C ALA A 172 -23.06 -0.07 -30.59
N TYR A 173 -22.79 -1.34 -30.27
CA TYR A 173 -22.64 -2.41 -31.26
C TYR A 173 -23.92 -2.66 -32.06
N LEU A 174 -25.09 -2.64 -31.41
CA LEU A 174 -26.38 -2.82 -32.09
C LEU A 174 -26.71 -1.67 -33.05
N VAL A 175 -26.40 -0.42 -32.67
CA VAL A 175 -26.62 0.76 -33.52
C VAL A 175 -25.68 0.76 -34.73
N LEU A 176 -24.42 0.33 -34.56
CA LEU A 176 -23.47 0.18 -35.67
C LEU A 176 -23.86 -0.96 -36.63
N ARG A 177 -24.48 -2.04 -36.12
CA ARG A 177 -24.95 -3.16 -36.94
C ARG A 177 -26.20 -2.82 -37.77
N GLN A 178 -27.08 -1.95 -37.29
CA GLN A 178 -28.26 -1.52 -38.04
C GLN A 178 -27.96 -0.49 -39.15
N ARG A 179 -26.73 0.04 -39.21
CA ARG A 179 -26.28 1.01 -40.23
C ARG A 179 -25.46 0.38 -41.36
N LYS A 180 -25.53 -0.94 -41.55
CA LYS A 180 -25.06 -1.64 -42.75
C LYS A 180 -26.21 -2.34 -43.46
#